data_AF-A0A3L6PJR2-F1
#
_entry.id   AF-A0A3L6PJR2-F1
#
_cell.length_a   1.000
_cell.length_b   1.000
_cell.length_c   1.000
_cell.angle_alpha   90.00
_cell.angle_beta   90.00
_cell.angle_gamma   90.00
#
_symmetry.space_group_name_H-M   'P 1'
#
loop_
_entity.id
_entity.type
_entity.pdbx_description
1 polymer ?
#
loop_
_entity_poly.entity_id
_entity_poly.type
_entity_poly.pdbx_seq_one_letter_code
_entity_poly.pdbx_strand_id
1 'polypeptide(L)'
;MVSSKAAPFEVSAEAGNARDAAWLDDDGRPRRSGTVWTASAHIVTAVIGSGVLSLAWAIAQLGWAAGPAVMLLFAFVIYYTSTLLAECYRSGDPVAGKRSYTYMDAVRASLGGAKVRLCGAIQYANLFGVAIGYTIAASISMRAIKRADCFHNKGHKNPCRSSSNPYMILFGAAEVVFSQIPDFDQIWWLSIVAAVMSFTYSGIGLALGVMQTVANGGFKGSLTGVAIGDGVTSTQKVWRSLQAFGNIAFAYSYSIILIEIQDTIKAPPPSEATVMKKATMVSVATTTVFYMLCGCMGYAAFGDAAPDNLLTGFGFYEPFWLLDVANVAIVVHLVGAYQVFCQPIFAFVERWAAAAWPDSAFVSRELRVGPFALSVFRLTWRTAFVCLTTVAAMLLPFFGDVVGLLGAVSFWPLTVYFPIEMYVVQRGVRRGSTRWVCLQLLSAACLLVSVAAAGGSIADVIDALKVYRPFSG
;
A
#
# COMPACT_ATOMS: atom_id res chain seq x y z
N MET A 1 -39.83 39.11 -3.14
CA MET A 1 -39.82 37.78 -2.50
C MET A 1 -38.45 37.17 -2.74
N VAL A 2 -37.56 37.25 -1.75
CA VAL A 2 -36.19 36.74 -1.82
C VAL A 2 -36.14 35.47 -0.97
N SER A 3 -35.80 34.35 -1.61
CA SER A 3 -35.73 33.02 -0.99
C SER A 3 -34.42 32.88 -0.22
N SER A 4 -34.54 32.73 1.10
CA SER A 4 -33.45 32.47 2.05
C SER A 4 -32.82 31.10 1.81
N LYS A 5 -31.48 31.06 1.74
CA LYS A 5 -30.67 29.84 1.75
C LYS A 5 -30.61 29.30 3.17
N ALA A 6 -30.94 28.02 3.36
CA ALA A 6 -30.72 27.33 4.62
C ALA A 6 -29.22 27.29 4.97
N ALA A 7 -28.86 27.85 6.13
CA ALA A 7 -27.55 27.71 6.73
C ALA A 7 -27.38 26.29 7.31
N PRO A 8 -26.18 25.69 7.25
CA PRO A 8 -25.90 24.46 7.97
C PRO A 8 -25.89 24.74 9.48
N PHE A 9 -26.49 23.82 10.25
CA PHE A 9 -26.59 23.84 11.71
C PHE A 9 -25.27 24.24 12.39
N GLU A 10 -25.20 25.48 12.87
CA GLU A 10 -24.31 25.85 13.97
C GLU A 10 -24.93 25.32 15.25
N VAL A 11 -24.28 24.35 15.88
CA VAL A 11 -24.59 23.96 17.26
C VAL A 11 -24.07 25.09 18.14
N SER A 12 -24.96 26.02 18.47
CA SER A 12 -24.69 27.06 19.46
C SER A 12 -24.47 26.38 20.82
N ALA A 13 -23.22 26.41 21.29
CA ALA A 13 -22.85 25.92 22.61
C ALA A 13 -23.28 26.96 23.66
N GLU A 14 -24.57 26.99 24.00
CA GLU A 14 -25.04 27.74 25.17
C GLU A 14 -25.10 26.85 26.41
N ALA A 15 -24.30 27.26 27.40
CA ALA A 15 -24.49 27.08 28.85
C ALA A 15 -25.12 25.76 29.33
N GLY A 16 -24.33 24.66 29.27
CA GLY A 16 -24.69 23.39 29.93
C GLY A 16 -23.61 22.31 29.96
N ASN A 17 -22.61 22.39 29.08
CA ASN A 17 -21.75 21.24 28.73
C ASN A 17 -20.24 21.42 29.00
N ALA A 18 -19.87 22.00 30.15
CA ALA A 18 -18.45 22.08 30.54
C ALA A 18 -17.77 20.70 30.68
N ARG A 19 -18.54 19.63 30.91
CA ARG A 19 -18.04 18.25 30.95
C ARG A 19 -17.81 17.66 29.55
N ASP A 20 -18.63 17.99 28.55
CA ASP A 20 -18.49 17.46 27.19
C ASP A 20 -17.36 18.16 26.42
N ALA A 21 -17.11 19.44 26.70
CA ALA A 21 -15.97 20.18 26.11
C ALA A 21 -14.59 19.59 26.48
N ALA A 22 -14.48 18.88 27.62
CA ALA A 22 -13.22 18.24 28.03
C ALA A 22 -12.84 17.03 27.16
N TRP A 23 -13.81 16.45 26.44
CA TRP A 23 -13.67 15.25 25.61
C TRP A 23 -13.54 15.56 24.12
N LEU A 24 -13.52 16.84 23.73
CA LEU A 24 -13.43 17.27 22.33
C LEU A 24 -12.09 17.97 22.03
N ASP A 25 -11.63 17.83 20.79
CA ASP A 25 -10.52 18.60 20.23
C ASP A 25 -10.98 20.00 19.77
N ASP A 26 -10.02 20.84 19.33
CA ASP A 26 -10.25 22.19 18.80
C ASP A 26 -11.16 22.25 17.56
N ASP A 27 -11.45 21.11 16.93
CA ASP A 27 -12.38 20.97 15.80
C ASP A 27 -13.75 20.40 16.19
N GLY A 28 -14.03 20.27 17.50
CA GLY A 28 -15.31 19.77 18.02
C GLY A 28 -15.52 18.25 17.85
N ARG A 29 -14.48 17.49 17.49
CA ARG A 29 -14.51 16.02 17.39
C ARG A 29 -13.99 15.34 18.66
N PRO A 30 -14.31 14.05 18.88
CA PRO A 30 -13.73 13.29 19.99
C PRO A 30 -12.21 13.43 20.05
N ARG A 31 -11.69 13.60 21.26
CA ARG A 31 -10.29 13.90 21.52
C ARG A 31 -9.36 12.81 21.00
N ARG A 32 -8.40 13.21 20.16
CA ARG A 32 -7.37 12.31 19.61
C ARG A 32 -6.30 11.99 20.66
N SER A 33 -5.81 10.75 20.65
CA SER A 33 -4.85 10.24 21.65
C SER A 33 -3.51 9.79 21.07
N GLY A 34 -3.34 9.87 19.74
CA GLY A 34 -2.15 9.37 19.04
C GLY A 34 -0.87 10.09 19.44
N THR A 35 0.24 9.36 19.41
CA THR A 35 1.59 9.78 19.79
C THR A 35 2.58 9.48 18.66
N VAL A 36 3.85 9.86 18.84
CA VAL A 36 4.93 9.45 17.92
C VAL A 36 4.94 7.93 17.76
N TRP A 37 4.77 7.17 18.84
CA TRP A 37 4.84 5.71 18.80
C TRP A 37 3.66 5.07 18.08
N THR A 38 2.43 5.54 18.33
CA THR A 38 1.25 4.99 17.65
C THR A 38 1.26 5.37 16.17
N ALA A 39 1.62 6.62 15.84
CA ALA A 39 1.77 7.05 14.45
C ALA A 39 2.87 6.26 13.73
N SER A 40 4.02 6.05 14.39
CA SER A 40 5.08 5.20 13.83
C SER A 40 4.61 3.78 13.61
N ALA A 41 3.90 3.18 14.57
CA ALA A 41 3.37 1.84 14.44
C ALA A 41 2.38 1.74 13.26
N HIS A 42 1.51 2.73 13.06
CA HIS A 42 0.61 2.77 11.90
C HIS A 42 1.37 2.88 10.57
N ILE A 43 2.38 3.76 10.48
CA ILE A 43 3.19 3.89 9.26
C ILE A 43 3.93 2.57 8.99
N VAL A 44 4.64 2.03 9.98
CA VAL A 44 5.41 0.79 9.82
C VAL A 44 4.48 -0.37 9.45
N THR A 45 3.30 -0.47 10.04
CA THR A 45 2.29 -1.49 9.69
C THR A 45 1.78 -1.34 8.27
N ALA A 46 1.60 -0.11 7.79
CA ALA A 46 1.13 0.15 6.43
C ALA A 46 2.19 -0.18 5.37
N VAL A 47 3.46 0.08 5.71
CA VAL A 47 4.58 -0.09 4.78
C VAL A 47 5.07 -1.54 4.80
N ILE A 48 5.31 -2.14 5.97
CA ILE A 48 5.69 -3.55 6.07
C ILE A 48 4.46 -4.39 5.73
N GLY A 49 4.41 -4.84 4.48
CA GLY A 49 3.32 -5.62 3.89
C GLY A 49 3.81 -6.28 2.60
N SER A 50 2.90 -6.54 1.65
CA SER A 50 3.23 -7.24 0.40
C SER A 50 4.44 -6.68 -0.38
N GLY A 51 4.72 -5.38 -0.27
CA GLY A 51 5.85 -4.74 -0.96
C GLY A 51 7.23 -5.28 -0.56
N VAL A 52 7.39 -5.81 0.66
CA VAL A 52 8.68 -6.40 1.08
C VAL A 52 9.02 -7.67 0.29
N LEU A 53 8.01 -8.38 -0.22
CA LEU A 53 8.16 -9.68 -0.87
C LEU A 53 8.87 -9.56 -2.22
N SER A 54 8.73 -8.43 -2.93
CA SER A 54 9.37 -8.20 -4.24
C SER A 54 10.73 -7.51 -4.17
N LEU A 55 11.20 -7.10 -2.99
CA LEU A 55 12.47 -6.37 -2.85
C LEU A 55 13.68 -7.22 -3.21
N ALA A 56 13.68 -8.51 -2.89
CA ALA A 56 14.80 -9.40 -3.24
C ALA A 56 14.97 -9.51 -4.76
N TRP A 57 13.85 -9.65 -5.48
CA TRP A 57 13.83 -9.61 -6.93
C TRP A 57 14.28 -8.25 -7.48
N ALA A 58 13.79 -7.14 -6.91
CA ALA A 58 14.18 -5.81 -7.35
C ALA A 58 15.69 -5.58 -7.23
N ILE A 59 16.31 -6.04 -6.13
CA ILE A 59 17.77 -6.01 -5.98
C ILE A 59 18.43 -6.95 -6.99
N ALA A 60 17.88 -8.13 -7.28
CA ALA A 60 18.44 -9.01 -8.31
C ALA A 60 18.45 -8.37 -9.71
N GLN A 61 17.45 -7.56 -10.05
CA GLN A 61 17.44 -6.84 -11.33
C GLN A 61 18.44 -5.68 -11.38
N LEU A 62 18.80 -5.10 -10.24
CA LEU A 62 19.67 -3.92 -10.14
C LEU A 62 21.13 -4.25 -9.75
N GLY A 63 21.35 -5.35 -9.03
CA GLY A 63 22.65 -5.78 -8.50
C GLY A 63 23.03 -5.16 -7.16
N TRP A 64 24.17 -5.63 -6.62
CA TRP A 64 24.71 -5.20 -5.33
C TRP A 64 25.09 -3.71 -5.29
N ALA A 65 25.40 -3.08 -6.43
CA ALA A 65 25.70 -1.66 -6.46
C ALA A 65 24.41 -0.81 -6.48
N ALA A 66 23.59 -0.95 -7.52
CA ALA A 66 22.46 -0.07 -7.74
C ALA A 66 21.28 -0.38 -6.82
N GLY A 67 21.01 -1.65 -6.49
CA GLY A 67 19.86 -2.05 -5.67
C GLY A 67 19.81 -1.33 -4.31
N PRO A 68 20.80 -1.54 -3.43
CA PRO A 68 20.93 -0.83 -2.17
C PRO A 68 20.89 0.70 -2.29
N ALA A 69 21.60 1.27 -3.26
CA ALA A 69 21.67 2.72 -3.45
C ALA A 69 20.30 3.32 -3.82
N VAL A 70 19.56 2.63 -4.69
CA VAL A 70 18.21 3.04 -5.10
C VAL A 70 17.22 2.91 -3.94
N MET A 71 17.31 1.86 -3.12
CA MET A 71 16.46 1.74 -1.93
C MET A 71 16.68 2.90 -0.95
N LEU A 72 17.92 3.29 -0.70
CA LEU A 72 18.25 4.45 0.13
C LEU A 72 17.77 5.77 -0.49
N LEU A 73 17.86 5.91 -1.82
CA LEU A 73 17.34 7.08 -2.53
C LEU A 73 15.82 7.20 -2.38
N PHE A 74 15.08 6.11 -2.60
CA PHE A 74 13.63 6.09 -2.41
C PHE A 74 13.24 6.38 -0.96
N ALA A 75 13.97 5.82 0.02
CA ALA A 75 13.82 6.12 1.44
C ALA A 75 14.05 7.61 1.77
N PHE A 76 15.03 8.24 1.14
CA PHE A 76 15.27 9.67 1.30
C PHE A 76 14.13 10.51 0.70
N VAL A 77 13.72 10.19 -0.53
CA VAL A 77 12.63 10.92 -1.22
C VAL A 77 11.32 10.79 -0.45
N ILE A 78 10.92 9.58 -0.04
CA ILE A 78 9.70 9.35 0.73
C ILE A 78 9.74 10.09 2.07
N TYR A 79 10.88 10.06 2.77
CA TYR A 79 11.05 10.80 4.02
C TYR A 79 10.85 12.29 3.77
N TYR A 80 11.57 12.85 2.81
CA TYR A 80 11.52 14.27 2.50
C TYR A 80 10.11 14.72 2.12
N THR A 81 9.46 14.08 1.13
CA THR A 81 8.12 14.49 0.68
C THR A 81 7.05 14.26 1.75
N SER A 82 7.18 13.22 2.58
CA SER A 82 6.28 12.98 3.71
C SER A 82 6.43 14.04 4.80
N THR A 83 7.64 14.58 5.04
CA THR A 83 7.80 15.72 5.95
C THR A 83 7.16 17.01 5.41
N LEU A 84 7.13 17.21 4.09
CA LEU A 84 6.40 18.31 3.46
C LEU A 84 4.88 18.11 3.59
N LEU A 85 4.40 16.89 3.33
CA LEU A 85 2.99 16.53 3.46
C LEU A 85 2.48 16.72 4.89
N ALA A 86 3.29 16.36 5.90
CA ALA A 86 2.94 16.52 7.30
C ALA A 86 2.69 17.99 7.70
N GLU A 87 3.35 18.94 7.02
CA GLU A 87 3.07 20.37 7.22
C GLU A 87 1.75 20.82 6.59
N CYS A 88 1.20 20.05 5.65
CA CYS A 88 0.01 20.42 4.89
C CYS A 88 -1.31 20.00 5.55
N TYR A 89 -1.25 19.36 6.73
CA TYR A 89 -2.42 18.85 7.45
C TYR A 89 -3.41 19.95 7.88
N ARG A 90 -2.92 21.05 8.45
CA ARG A 90 -3.74 22.21 8.80
C ARG A 90 -3.67 23.24 7.68
N SER A 91 -4.83 23.67 7.18
CA SER A 91 -4.93 24.67 6.10
C SER A 91 -4.87 26.10 6.65
N GLY A 92 -4.04 26.94 6.02
CA GLY A 92 -3.84 28.32 6.45
C GLY A 92 -2.85 28.42 7.60
N ASP A 93 -3.33 28.63 8.82
CA ASP A 93 -2.47 28.71 9.99
C ASP A 93 -1.94 27.30 10.40
N PRO A 94 -0.63 27.10 10.61
CA PRO A 94 -0.07 25.78 10.92
C PRO A 94 -0.44 25.22 12.29
N VAL A 95 -0.97 26.07 13.19
CA VAL A 95 -1.25 25.75 14.59
C VAL A 95 -2.73 25.88 14.90
N ALA A 96 -3.48 26.76 14.24
CA ALA A 96 -4.92 26.99 14.46
C ALA A 96 -5.77 26.78 13.18
N GLY A 97 -5.14 26.46 12.05
CA GLY A 97 -5.83 26.25 10.78
C GLY A 97 -6.72 25.01 10.77
N LYS A 98 -7.67 24.99 9.86
CA LYS A 98 -8.64 23.90 9.72
C LYS A 98 -7.91 22.59 9.41
N ARG A 99 -8.20 21.55 10.20
CA ARG A 99 -7.67 20.19 10.01
C ARG A 99 -8.20 19.58 8.71
N SER A 100 -7.33 18.87 8.00
CA SER A 100 -7.68 18.04 6.85
C SER A 100 -7.70 16.59 7.31
N TYR A 101 -8.87 15.95 7.31
CA TYR A 101 -9.04 14.60 7.86
C TYR A 101 -8.53 13.50 6.93
N THR A 102 -8.50 13.79 5.63
CA THR A 102 -8.06 12.86 4.59
C THR A 102 -7.07 13.52 3.65
N TYR A 103 -6.27 12.70 2.95
CA TYR A 103 -5.34 13.17 1.93
C TYR A 103 -6.06 14.02 0.87
N MET A 104 -7.22 13.57 0.40
CA MET A 104 -8.02 14.30 -0.58
C MET A 104 -8.55 15.63 -0.03
N ASP A 105 -8.86 15.72 1.26
CA ASP A 105 -9.27 16.98 1.89
C ASP A 105 -8.13 17.99 1.91
N ALA A 106 -6.90 17.54 2.19
CA ALA A 106 -5.72 18.39 2.14
C ALA A 106 -5.47 18.93 0.72
N VAL A 107 -5.60 18.07 -0.30
CA VAL A 107 -5.52 18.48 -1.71
C VAL A 107 -6.63 19.47 -2.07
N ARG A 108 -7.87 19.22 -1.59
CA ARG A 108 -9.01 20.11 -1.83
C ARG A 108 -8.81 21.48 -1.20
N ALA A 109 -8.32 21.53 0.03
CA ALA A 109 -8.09 22.78 0.75
C ALA A 109 -6.91 23.58 0.21
N SER A 110 -5.90 22.91 -0.35
CA SER A 110 -4.67 23.57 -0.82
C SER A 110 -4.69 23.93 -2.31
N LEU A 111 -5.21 23.04 -3.15
CA LEU A 111 -5.05 23.10 -4.62
C LEU A 111 -6.39 23.26 -5.35
N GLY A 112 -7.46 22.66 -4.82
CA GLY A 112 -8.81 22.76 -5.37
C GLY A 112 -8.97 22.26 -6.82
N GLY A 113 -10.16 22.49 -7.39
CA GLY A 113 -10.43 22.33 -8.82
C GLY A 113 -10.14 20.95 -9.42
N ALA A 114 -9.56 20.94 -10.63
CA ALA A 114 -9.27 19.72 -11.39
C ALA A 114 -8.24 18.79 -10.71
N LYS A 115 -7.33 19.36 -9.89
CA LYS A 115 -6.31 18.61 -9.16
C LYS A 115 -6.92 17.63 -8.15
N VAL A 116 -8.05 17.97 -7.55
CA VAL A 116 -8.79 17.06 -6.64
C VAL A 116 -9.36 15.86 -7.39
N ARG A 117 -9.92 16.08 -8.60
CA ARG A 117 -10.45 15.00 -9.45
C ARG A 117 -9.33 14.07 -9.90
N LEU A 118 -8.19 14.63 -10.29
CA LEU A 118 -7.00 13.85 -10.66
C LEU A 118 -6.47 13.02 -9.48
N CYS A 119 -6.34 13.64 -8.30
CA CYS A 119 -5.94 12.94 -7.08
C CYS A 119 -6.86 11.78 -6.76
N GLY A 120 -8.18 12.01 -6.77
CA GLY A 120 -9.17 10.97 -6.52
C GLY A 120 -9.08 9.84 -7.54
N ALA A 121 -9.00 10.15 -8.84
CA ALA A 121 -8.89 9.14 -9.89
C ALA A 121 -7.66 8.24 -9.70
N ILE A 122 -6.49 8.83 -9.44
CA ILE A 122 -5.25 8.07 -9.24
C ILE A 122 -5.30 7.27 -7.93
N GLN A 123 -5.81 7.86 -6.84
CA GLN A 123 -5.91 7.19 -5.55
C GLN A 123 -6.84 5.98 -5.63
N TYR A 124 -8.05 6.12 -6.18
CA TYR A 124 -8.98 5.01 -6.31
C TYR A 124 -8.50 3.93 -7.29
N ALA A 125 -7.85 4.32 -8.40
CA ALA A 125 -7.23 3.36 -9.31
C ALA A 125 -6.12 2.55 -8.61
N ASN A 126 -5.30 3.21 -7.78
CA ASN A 126 -4.27 2.55 -7.00
C ASN A 126 -4.87 1.60 -5.95
N LEU A 127 -5.90 2.02 -5.21
CA LEU A 127 -6.59 1.17 -4.24
C LEU A 127 -7.22 -0.07 -4.91
N PHE A 128 -7.83 0.09 -6.08
CA PHE A 128 -8.35 -1.02 -6.89
C PHE A 128 -7.25 -1.99 -7.32
N GLY A 129 -6.11 -1.46 -7.77
CA GLY A 129 -4.97 -2.31 -8.13
C GLY A 129 -4.33 -3.01 -6.95
N VAL A 130 -4.26 -2.38 -5.77
CA VAL A 130 -3.79 -3.03 -4.53
C VAL A 130 -4.67 -4.24 -4.19
N ALA A 131 -5.99 -4.12 -4.33
CA ALA A 131 -6.91 -5.24 -4.14
C ALA A 131 -6.61 -6.43 -5.08
N ILE A 132 -6.27 -6.15 -6.34
CA ILE A 132 -5.81 -7.16 -7.31
C ILE A 132 -4.48 -7.78 -6.82
N GLY A 133 -3.50 -6.95 -6.49
CA GLY A 133 -2.18 -7.39 -6.02
C GLY A 133 -2.24 -8.29 -4.79
N TYR A 134 -3.10 -7.97 -3.82
CA TYR A 134 -3.32 -8.79 -2.63
C TYR A 134 -3.98 -10.13 -2.96
N THR A 135 -4.94 -10.15 -3.87
CA THR A 135 -5.56 -11.40 -4.33
C THR A 135 -4.53 -12.31 -4.99
N ILE A 136 -3.65 -11.76 -5.82
CA ILE A 136 -2.53 -12.49 -6.44
C ILE A 136 -1.57 -13.00 -5.37
N ALA A 137 -1.10 -12.14 -4.47
CA ALA A 137 -0.13 -12.49 -3.45
C ALA A 137 -0.63 -13.59 -2.49
N ALA A 138 -1.88 -13.48 -2.02
CA ALA A 138 -2.49 -14.49 -1.16
C ALA A 138 -2.61 -15.84 -1.88
N SER A 139 -2.98 -15.82 -3.17
CA SER A 139 -3.06 -17.03 -3.98
C SER A 139 -1.70 -17.71 -4.17
N ILE A 140 -0.63 -16.92 -4.37
CA ILE A 140 0.74 -17.43 -4.49
C ILE A 140 1.17 -18.09 -3.18
N SER A 141 0.86 -17.48 -2.04
CA SER A 141 1.19 -18.04 -0.73
C SER A 141 0.42 -19.33 -0.42
N MET A 142 -0.89 -19.38 -0.67
CA MET A 142 -1.65 -20.63 -0.52
C MET A 142 -1.16 -21.75 -1.46
N ARG A 143 -0.80 -21.37 -2.70
CA ARG A 143 -0.20 -22.31 -3.66
C ARG A 143 1.17 -22.81 -3.18
N ALA A 144 1.95 -21.97 -2.53
CA ALA A 144 3.25 -22.32 -1.97
C ALA A 144 3.11 -23.37 -0.87
N ILE A 145 2.13 -23.23 0.04
CA ILE A 145 1.80 -24.23 1.08
C ILE A 145 1.51 -25.59 0.44
N LYS A 146 0.53 -25.66 -0.49
CA LYS A 146 0.20 -26.94 -1.14
C LYS A 146 1.40 -27.56 -1.87
N ARG A 147 2.26 -26.74 -2.47
CA ARG A 147 3.48 -27.25 -3.10
C ARG A 147 4.43 -27.81 -2.04
N ALA A 148 4.68 -27.09 -0.95
CA ALA A 148 5.52 -27.54 0.13
C ALA A 148 5.07 -28.89 0.70
N ASP A 149 3.80 -29.00 1.06
CA ASP A 149 3.20 -30.25 1.53
C ASP A 149 3.31 -31.38 0.49
N CYS A 150 3.09 -31.07 -0.79
CA CYS A 150 3.20 -32.07 -1.86
C CYS A 150 4.62 -32.61 -1.99
N PHE A 151 5.62 -31.74 -1.92
CA PHE A 151 7.01 -32.14 -2.04
C PHE A 151 7.53 -32.87 -0.80
N HIS A 152 7.09 -32.47 0.40
CA HIS A 152 7.38 -33.20 1.63
C HIS A 152 6.80 -34.62 1.58
N ASN A 153 5.53 -34.76 1.17
CA ASN A 153 4.84 -36.05 1.15
C ASN A 153 5.23 -36.96 -0.03
N LYS A 154 5.45 -36.41 -1.22
CA LYS A 154 5.64 -37.17 -2.48
C LYS A 154 7.06 -37.12 -3.02
N GLY A 155 7.95 -36.38 -2.37
CA GLY A 155 9.33 -36.17 -2.78
C GLY A 155 9.51 -35.20 -3.95
N HIS A 156 10.74 -34.68 -4.08
CA HIS A 156 11.15 -33.68 -5.07
C HIS A 156 11.03 -34.10 -6.55
N LYS A 157 10.82 -35.39 -6.83
CA LYS A 157 10.64 -35.91 -8.19
C LYS A 157 9.22 -35.68 -8.73
N ASN A 158 8.25 -35.38 -7.88
CA ASN A 158 6.89 -35.10 -8.32
C ASN A 158 6.79 -33.65 -8.84
N PRO A 159 6.21 -33.38 -10.01
CA PRO A 159 6.11 -32.02 -10.53
C PRO A 159 5.18 -31.10 -9.72
N CYS A 160 4.38 -31.64 -8.79
CA CYS A 160 3.50 -30.89 -7.87
C CYS A 160 2.80 -29.69 -8.52
N ARG A 161 2.20 -29.92 -9.70
CA ARG A 161 1.47 -28.89 -10.44
C ARG A 161 0.26 -28.42 -9.63
N SER A 162 0.07 -27.11 -9.54
CA SER A 162 -1.00 -26.48 -8.78
C SER A 162 -1.36 -25.18 -9.48
N SER A 163 -2.65 -24.99 -9.80
CA SER A 163 -3.16 -23.76 -10.39
C SER A 163 -3.38 -22.69 -9.31
N SER A 164 -3.15 -21.41 -9.64
CA SER A 164 -3.42 -20.29 -8.72
C SER A 164 -4.91 -19.94 -8.63
N ASN A 165 -5.69 -20.22 -9.67
CA ASN A 165 -7.08 -19.78 -9.79
C ASN A 165 -7.99 -20.20 -8.63
N PRO A 166 -7.96 -21.47 -8.15
CA PRO A 166 -8.78 -21.87 -7.01
C PRO A 166 -8.47 -21.07 -5.74
N TYR A 167 -7.22 -20.68 -5.52
CA TYR A 167 -6.82 -19.89 -4.36
C TYR A 167 -7.21 -18.42 -4.49
N MET A 168 -7.20 -17.86 -5.71
CA MET A 168 -7.73 -16.52 -5.94
C MET A 168 -9.24 -16.47 -5.64
N ILE A 169 -9.99 -17.49 -6.10
CA ILE A 169 -11.43 -17.62 -5.81
C ILE A 169 -11.66 -17.79 -4.30
N LEU A 170 -10.86 -18.62 -3.62
CA LEU A 170 -10.96 -18.83 -2.18
C LEU A 170 -10.70 -17.54 -1.40
N PHE A 171 -9.66 -16.78 -1.76
CA PHE A 171 -9.37 -15.49 -1.15
C PHE A 171 -10.51 -14.50 -1.42
N GLY A 172 -10.95 -14.37 -2.67
CA GLY A 172 -12.09 -13.53 -3.04
C GLY A 172 -13.37 -13.89 -2.28
N ALA A 173 -13.65 -15.18 -2.06
CA ALA A 173 -14.80 -15.61 -1.27
C ALA A 173 -14.68 -15.18 0.20
N ALA A 174 -13.48 -15.25 0.80
CA ALA A 174 -13.23 -14.72 2.13
C ALA A 174 -13.42 -13.19 2.17
N GLU A 175 -12.89 -12.47 1.18
CA GLU A 175 -13.04 -11.02 1.09
C GLU A 175 -14.49 -10.58 0.88
N VAL A 176 -15.32 -11.34 0.16
CA VAL A 176 -16.76 -11.07 0.09
C VAL A 176 -17.38 -11.04 1.48
N VAL A 177 -16.98 -11.96 2.38
CA VAL A 177 -17.50 -12.01 3.75
C VAL A 177 -16.96 -10.85 4.58
N PHE A 178 -15.64 -10.65 4.62
CA PHE A 178 -15.02 -9.59 5.44
C PHE A 178 -15.37 -8.18 4.95
N SER A 179 -15.57 -7.99 3.65
CA SER A 179 -16.00 -6.71 3.09
C SER A 179 -17.43 -6.35 3.47
N GLN A 180 -18.23 -7.23 4.08
CA GLN A 180 -19.53 -6.83 4.62
C GLN A 180 -19.44 -6.10 5.96
N ILE A 181 -18.26 -6.03 6.58
CA ILE A 181 -18.06 -5.26 7.80
C ILE A 181 -18.22 -3.77 7.46
N PRO A 182 -19.19 -3.06 8.08
CA PRO A 182 -19.66 -1.78 7.59
C PRO A 182 -18.64 -0.65 7.72
N ASP A 183 -17.84 -0.62 8.80
CA ASP A 183 -16.99 0.52 9.13
C ASP A 183 -15.56 0.12 9.57
N PHE A 184 -14.65 1.08 9.39
CA PHE A 184 -13.22 0.93 9.70
C PHE A 184 -12.95 0.73 11.20
N ASP A 185 -13.79 1.31 12.06
CA ASP A 185 -13.71 1.15 13.51
C ASP A 185 -14.01 -0.28 13.96
N GLN A 186 -14.77 -1.07 13.18
CA GLN A 186 -15.10 -2.47 13.49
C GLN A 186 -14.02 -3.46 13.03
N ILE A 187 -13.09 -3.04 12.16
CA ILE A 187 -11.96 -3.86 11.68
C ILE A 187 -10.64 -3.55 12.42
N TRP A 188 -10.65 -2.76 13.49
CA TRP A 188 -9.44 -2.39 14.24
C TRP A 188 -8.60 -3.60 14.68
N TRP A 189 -9.27 -4.67 15.15
CA TRP A 189 -8.63 -5.91 15.57
C TRP A 189 -7.98 -6.65 14.39
N LEU A 190 -8.61 -6.59 13.22
CA LEU A 190 -8.12 -7.20 11.99
C LEU A 190 -6.84 -6.51 11.52
N SER A 191 -6.77 -5.18 11.65
CA SER A 191 -5.55 -4.39 11.38
C SER A 191 -4.39 -4.76 12.32
N ILE A 192 -4.66 -5.01 13.60
CA ILE A 192 -3.62 -5.46 14.56
C ILE A 192 -3.11 -6.85 14.17
N VAL A 193 -4.02 -7.78 13.88
CA VAL A 193 -3.64 -9.13 13.42
C VAL A 193 -2.80 -9.03 12.15
N ALA A 194 -3.21 -8.21 11.18
CA ALA A 194 -2.45 -8.01 9.94
C ALA A 194 -1.05 -7.45 10.20
N ALA A 195 -0.90 -6.50 11.12
CA ALA A 195 0.40 -5.96 11.52
C ALA A 195 1.33 -7.07 12.06
N VAL A 196 0.84 -7.84 13.03
CA VAL A 196 1.61 -8.93 13.67
C VAL A 196 2.02 -9.98 12.65
N MET A 197 1.10 -10.39 11.78
CA MET A 197 1.39 -11.34 10.71
C MET A 197 2.45 -10.80 9.73
N SER A 198 2.45 -9.50 9.45
CA SER A 198 3.43 -8.88 8.56
C SER A 198 4.87 -9.01 9.05
N PHE A 199 5.09 -8.66 10.31
CA PHE A 199 6.38 -8.84 10.97
C PHE A 199 6.76 -10.31 11.06
N THR A 200 5.77 -11.19 11.29
CA THR A 200 5.99 -12.64 11.40
C THR A 200 6.54 -13.22 10.10
N TYR A 201 5.84 -13.07 8.97
CA TYR A 201 6.31 -13.66 7.71
C TYR A 201 7.61 -13.01 7.23
N SER A 202 7.76 -11.70 7.44
CA SER A 202 8.95 -10.98 6.98
C SER A 202 10.19 -11.35 7.81
N GLY A 203 10.02 -11.51 9.13
CA GLY A 203 11.07 -12.00 10.02
C GLY A 203 11.49 -13.43 9.68
N ILE A 204 10.53 -14.31 9.38
CA ILE A 204 10.82 -15.68 8.90
C ILE A 204 11.55 -15.64 7.56
N GLY A 205 11.10 -14.83 6.59
CA GLY A 205 11.76 -14.67 5.30
C GLY A 205 13.20 -14.18 5.42
N LEU A 206 13.46 -13.22 6.31
CA LEU A 206 14.80 -12.76 6.63
C LEU A 206 15.66 -13.89 7.24
N ALA A 207 15.13 -14.61 8.24
CA ALA A 207 15.85 -15.70 8.88
C ALA A 207 16.21 -16.82 7.87
N LEU A 208 15.25 -17.21 7.03
CA LEU A 208 15.49 -18.18 5.96
C LEU A 208 16.53 -17.66 4.95
N GLY A 209 16.50 -16.36 4.58
CA GLY A 209 17.49 -15.75 3.70
C GLY A 209 18.90 -15.77 4.27
N VAL A 210 19.05 -15.47 5.56
CA VAL A 210 20.32 -15.57 6.27
C VAL A 210 20.81 -17.02 6.32
N MET A 211 19.95 -17.96 6.72
CA MET A 211 20.30 -19.39 6.77
C MET A 211 20.74 -19.92 5.41
N GLN A 212 20.03 -19.55 4.33
CA GLN A 212 20.38 -19.97 2.98
C GLN A 212 21.71 -19.33 2.52
N THR A 213 21.98 -18.08 2.87
CA THR A 213 23.26 -17.42 2.58
C THR A 213 24.43 -18.13 3.28
N VAL A 214 24.25 -18.53 4.54
CA VAL A 214 25.23 -19.31 5.29
C VAL A 214 25.42 -20.70 4.65
N ALA A 215 24.33 -21.37 4.27
CA ALA A 215 24.38 -22.67 3.61
C ALA A 215 25.06 -22.63 2.23
N ASN A 216 24.94 -21.50 1.51
CA ASN A 216 25.65 -21.28 0.25
C ASN A 216 27.17 -21.10 0.43
N GLY A 217 27.66 -20.89 1.66
CA GLY A 217 29.07 -20.56 1.94
C GLY A 217 29.47 -19.14 1.55
N GLY A 218 28.51 -18.26 1.24
CA GLY A 218 28.78 -16.88 0.82
C GLY A 218 27.59 -16.19 0.16
N PHE A 219 27.80 -14.92 -0.19
CA PHE A 219 26.82 -14.08 -0.86
C PHE A 219 26.76 -14.41 -2.34
N LYS A 220 25.57 -14.76 -2.85
CA LYS A 220 25.30 -14.85 -4.29
C LYS A 220 25.04 -13.49 -4.91
N GLY A 221 24.85 -13.50 -6.23
CA GLY A 221 24.52 -12.32 -7.02
C GLY A 221 25.76 -11.60 -7.55
N SER A 222 25.55 -10.82 -8.61
CA SER A 222 26.58 -9.99 -9.24
C SER A 222 26.44 -8.50 -8.84
N LEU A 223 27.45 -7.72 -9.19
CA LEU A 223 27.47 -6.27 -8.96
C LEU A 223 26.34 -5.53 -9.71
N THR A 224 25.99 -6.01 -10.90
CA THR A 224 25.02 -5.39 -11.84
C THR A 224 23.71 -6.16 -11.96
N GLY A 225 23.53 -7.20 -11.15
CA GLY A 225 22.33 -8.04 -11.14
C GLY A 225 22.33 -9.05 -12.28
N VAL A 226 21.12 -9.49 -12.65
CA VAL A 226 20.86 -10.41 -13.77
C VAL A 226 21.69 -10.02 -15.00
N ALA A 227 22.53 -10.92 -15.49
CA ALA A 227 23.36 -10.67 -16.67
C ALA A 227 22.56 -10.77 -17.98
N ILE A 228 23.08 -10.13 -19.04
CA ILE A 228 22.59 -10.36 -20.41
C ILE A 228 23.19 -11.69 -20.88
N GLY A 229 22.34 -12.64 -21.28
CA GLY A 229 22.70 -14.05 -21.49
C GLY A 229 21.67 -14.99 -20.86
N ASP A 230 21.78 -16.30 -21.08
CA ASP A 230 20.89 -17.32 -20.48
C ASP A 230 19.38 -17.07 -20.65
N GLY A 231 18.97 -16.60 -21.83
CA GLY A 231 17.57 -16.33 -22.15
C GLY A 231 17.05 -14.95 -21.73
N VAL A 232 17.91 -14.07 -21.20
CA VAL A 232 17.59 -12.65 -20.94
C VAL A 232 18.24 -11.76 -22.01
N THR A 233 17.40 -11.08 -22.80
CA THR A 233 17.85 -10.09 -23.80
C THR A 233 18.22 -8.76 -23.16
N SER A 234 19.01 -7.94 -23.85
CA SER A 234 19.35 -6.58 -23.40
C SER A 234 18.10 -5.73 -23.12
N THR A 235 17.07 -5.85 -23.96
CA THR A 235 15.80 -5.15 -23.81
C THR A 235 15.06 -5.60 -22.56
N GLN A 236 14.97 -6.90 -22.30
CA GLN A 236 14.34 -7.44 -21.09
C GLN A 236 15.08 -7.02 -19.82
N LYS A 237 16.42 -6.98 -19.85
CA LYS A 237 17.21 -6.47 -18.73
C LYS A 237 16.84 -5.02 -18.41
N VAL A 238 16.71 -4.16 -19.43
CA VAL A 238 16.29 -2.76 -19.24
C VAL A 238 14.89 -2.69 -18.65
N TRP A 239 13.91 -3.41 -19.21
CA TRP A 239 12.54 -3.40 -18.70
C TRP A 239 12.42 -3.86 -17.26
N ARG A 240 13.07 -4.97 -16.91
CA ARG A 240 13.09 -5.49 -15.54
C ARG A 240 13.78 -4.54 -14.56
N SER A 241 14.90 -3.92 -14.97
CA SER A 241 15.55 -2.90 -14.13
C SER A 241 14.65 -1.67 -13.93
N LEU A 242 13.88 -1.26 -14.94
CA LEU A 242 12.91 -0.17 -14.80
C LEU A 242 11.72 -0.57 -13.91
N GLN A 243 11.20 -1.79 -14.07
CA GLN A 243 10.15 -2.33 -13.21
C GLN A 243 10.60 -2.40 -11.75
N ALA A 244 11.87 -2.73 -11.48
CA ALA A 244 12.43 -2.75 -10.12
C ALA A 244 12.28 -1.41 -9.39
N PHE A 245 12.38 -0.26 -10.09
CA PHE A 245 12.06 1.04 -9.49
C PHE A 245 10.61 1.13 -9.04
N GLY A 246 9.67 0.62 -9.83
CA GLY A 246 8.26 0.54 -9.47
C GLY A 246 8.01 -0.34 -8.24
N ASN A 247 8.66 -1.52 -8.18
CA ASN A 247 8.56 -2.41 -7.03
C ASN A 247 9.10 -1.76 -5.74
N ILE A 248 10.24 -1.08 -5.81
CA ILE A 248 10.79 -0.33 -4.67
C ILE A 248 9.87 0.84 -4.29
N ALA A 249 9.33 1.57 -5.28
CA ALA A 249 8.42 2.68 -5.05
C ALA A 249 7.13 2.23 -4.33
N PHE A 250 6.57 1.09 -4.75
CA PHE A 250 5.41 0.49 -4.11
C PHE A 250 5.71 0.11 -2.67
N ALA A 251 6.86 -0.51 -2.40
CA ALA A 251 7.24 -0.92 -1.06
C ALA A 251 7.26 0.26 -0.09
N TYR A 252 7.74 1.44 -0.49
CA TYR A 252 7.75 2.64 0.36
C TYR A 252 6.42 3.43 0.38
N SER A 253 5.37 2.97 -0.29
CA SER A 253 4.16 3.77 -0.52
C SER A 253 3.23 3.78 0.71
N TYR A 254 3.34 4.83 1.54
CA TYR A 254 2.37 5.11 2.62
C TYR A 254 1.86 6.56 2.65
N SER A 255 2.44 7.46 1.84
CA SER A 255 2.07 8.88 1.86
C SER A 255 0.58 9.11 1.58
N ILE A 256 -0.08 8.17 0.88
CA ILE A 256 -1.52 8.17 0.55
C ILE A 256 -2.44 8.07 1.77
N ILE A 257 -1.94 7.60 2.91
CA ILE A 257 -2.69 7.48 4.17
C ILE A 257 -2.05 8.30 5.29
N LEU A 258 -1.02 9.10 4.99
CA LEU A 258 -0.25 9.83 6.01
C LEU A 258 -1.13 10.84 6.75
N ILE A 259 -2.00 11.54 6.03
CA ILE A 259 -2.89 12.56 6.62
C ILE A 259 -3.91 11.91 7.56
N GLU A 260 -4.45 10.76 7.18
CA GLU A 260 -5.37 9.96 7.98
C GLU A 260 -4.68 9.46 9.27
N ILE A 261 -3.42 9.03 9.19
CA ILE A 261 -2.62 8.69 10.38
C ILE A 261 -2.36 9.95 11.23
N GLN A 262 -2.06 11.09 10.59
CA GLN A 262 -1.82 12.36 11.29
C GLN A 262 -3.06 12.86 12.02
N ASP A 263 -4.26 12.62 11.47
CA ASP A 263 -5.54 12.93 12.11
C ASP A 263 -5.81 12.07 13.35
N THR A 264 -4.98 11.08 13.68
CA THR A 264 -5.09 10.36 14.97
C THR A 264 -4.27 11.00 16.09
N ILE A 265 -3.36 11.93 15.77
CA ILE A 265 -2.39 12.50 16.70
C ILE A 265 -3.10 13.46 17.66
N LYS A 266 -2.72 13.39 18.94
CA LYS A 266 -3.23 14.28 19.99
C LYS A 266 -3.04 15.76 19.64
N ALA A 267 -4.00 16.59 20.04
CA ALA A 267 -3.94 18.03 19.82
C ALA A 267 -2.68 18.69 20.46
N PRO A 268 -2.20 19.82 19.92
CA PRO A 268 -1.00 20.51 20.41
C PRO A 268 -1.04 20.89 21.89
N PRO A 269 0.13 21.04 22.57
CA PRO A 269 1.51 20.89 22.08
C PRO A 269 2.12 19.48 22.29
N PRO A 270 3.12 19.05 21.46
CA PRO A 270 3.64 19.71 20.25
C PRO A 270 2.67 19.59 19.05
N SER A 271 2.87 20.38 17.99
CA SER A 271 2.03 20.31 16.79
C SER A 271 2.02 18.93 16.14
N GLU A 272 0.90 18.56 15.52
CA GLU A 272 0.73 17.27 14.85
C GLU A 272 1.78 17.07 13.77
N ALA A 273 2.15 18.12 13.04
CA ALA A 273 3.22 18.09 12.04
C ALA A 273 4.59 17.75 12.67
N THR A 274 4.88 18.26 13.87
CA THR A 274 6.12 17.96 14.60
C THR A 274 6.15 16.50 15.04
N VAL A 275 5.05 16.01 15.60
CA VAL A 275 4.91 14.60 16.00
C VAL A 275 5.04 13.70 14.77
N MET A 276 4.33 14.03 13.69
CA MET A 276 4.31 13.24 12.46
C MET A 276 5.68 13.19 11.80
N LYS A 277 6.43 14.31 11.72
CA LYS A 277 7.81 14.28 11.19
C LYS A 277 8.74 13.35 11.97
N LYS A 278 8.63 13.33 13.31
CA LYS A 278 9.38 12.38 14.15
C LYS A 278 8.93 10.94 13.88
N ALA A 279 7.63 10.71 13.76
CA ALA A 279 7.09 9.39 13.45
C ALA A 279 7.54 8.90 12.07
N THR A 280 7.47 9.75 11.05
CA THR A 280 8.00 9.52 9.69
C THR A 280 9.49 9.20 9.70
N MET A 281 10.31 9.96 10.44
CA MET A 281 11.75 9.67 10.57
C MET A 281 12.00 8.28 11.15
N VAL A 282 11.39 7.96 12.29
CA VAL A 282 11.55 6.65 12.95
C VAL A 282 11.07 5.54 12.02
N SER A 283 9.89 5.70 11.42
CA SER A 283 9.27 4.68 10.57
C SER A 283 10.07 4.43 9.30
N VAL A 284 10.45 5.48 8.57
CA VAL A 284 11.25 5.31 7.35
C VAL A 284 12.60 4.68 7.68
N ALA A 285 13.26 5.08 8.78
CA ALA A 285 14.51 4.45 9.19
C ALA A 285 14.33 2.96 9.52
N THR A 286 13.35 2.61 10.35
CA THR A 286 13.05 1.22 10.71
C THR A 286 12.71 0.39 9.47
N THR A 287 11.81 0.86 8.62
CA THR A 287 11.42 0.15 7.40
C THR A 287 12.58 0.03 6.43
N THR A 288 13.39 1.07 6.24
CA THR A 288 14.54 1.02 5.34
C THR A 288 15.54 -0.05 5.77
N VAL A 289 15.87 -0.11 7.07
CA VAL A 289 16.73 -1.17 7.61
C VAL A 289 16.11 -2.54 7.35
N PHE A 290 14.83 -2.69 7.64
CA PHE A 290 14.13 -3.96 7.48
C PHE A 290 14.05 -4.42 6.02
N TYR A 291 13.78 -3.50 5.10
CA TYR A 291 13.71 -3.71 3.67
C TYR A 291 15.07 -4.04 3.08
N MET A 292 16.11 -3.30 3.49
CA MET A 292 17.49 -3.60 3.12
C MET A 292 17.86 -5.01 3.58
N LEU A 293 17.53 -5.39 4.81
CA LEU A 293 17.78 -6.74 5.30
C LEU A 293 17.06 -7.79 4.47
N CYS A 294 15.74 -7.66 4.27
CA CYS A 294 14.96 -8.65 3.51
C CYS A 294 15.39 -8.74 2.04
N GLY A 295 15.53 -7.59 1.36
CA GLY A 295 15.94 -7.53 -0.04
C GLY A 295 17.36 -8.02 -0.24
N CYS A 296 18.33 -7.52 0.54
CA CYS A 296 19.74 -7.89 0.38
C CYS A 296 19.98 -9.34 0.77
N MET A 297 19.37 -9.83 1.86
CA MET A 297 19.54 -11.25 2.24
C MET A 297 18.82 -12.19 1.28
N GLY A 298 17.69 -11.78 0.70
CA GLY A 298 17.07 -12.53 -0.39
C GLY A 298 17.99 -12.61 -1.62
N TYR A 299 18.61 -11.50 -2.01
CA TYR A 299 19.58 -11.52 -3.12
C TYR A 299 20.87 -12.28 -2.79
N ALA A 300 21.36 -12.19 -1.55
CA ALA A 300 22.49 -12.98 -1.07
C ALA A 300 22.21 -14.49 -1.09
N ALA A 301 20.97 -14.88 -0.79
CA ALA A 301 20.53 -16.27 -0.79
C ALA A 301 20.36 -16.85 -2.20
N PHE A 302 19.80 -16.06 -3.13
CA PHE A 302 19.32 -16.55 -4.42
C PHE A 302 20.05 -16.01 -5.66
N GLY A 303 20.80 -14.92 -5.53
CA GLY A 303 21.43 -14.24 -6.66
C GLY A 303 20.41 -13.86 -7.73
N ASP A 304 20.79 -14.08 -8.99
CA ASP A 304 19.97 -13.75 -10.17
C ASP A 304 18.63 -14.54 -10.23
N ALA A 305 18.50 -15.61 -9.45
CA ALA A 305 17.30 -16.43 -9.32
C ALA A 305 16.37 -15.98 -8.17
N ALA A 306 16.58 -14.79 -7.59
CA ALA A 306 15.70 -14.28 -6.55
C ALA A 306 14.25 -14.20 -7.05
N PRO A 307 13.28 -14.75 -6.30
CA PRO A 307 11.89 -14.81 -6.73
C PRO A 307 11.17 -13.45 -6.57
N ASP A 308 10.14 -13.20 -7.38
CA ASP A 308 9.25 -12.04 -7.25
C ASP A 308 8.55 -11.97 -5.89
N ASN A 309 8.38 -13.12 -5.22
CA ASN A 309 7.95 -13.23 -3.85
C ASN A 309 9.01 -14.01 -3.06
N LEU A 310 9.71 -13.33 -2.14
CA LEU A 310 10.80 -13.87 -1.34
C LEU A 310 10.50 -15.27 -0.76
N LEU A 311 9.29 -15.48 -0.24
CA LEU A 311 8.87 -16.74 0.39
C LEU A 311 8.57 -17.88 -0.60
N THR A 312 8.75 -17.67 -1.91
CA THR A 312 8.62 -18.72 -2.92
C THR A 312 9.97 -19.27 -3.43
N GLY A 313 11.08 -18.62 -3.07
CA GLY A 313 12.41 -18.92 -3.62
C GLY A 313 13.24 -19.90 -2.81
N PHE A 314 12.82 -20.25 -1.58
CA PHE A 314 13.65 -21.02 -0.63
C PHE A 314 14.08 -22.41 -1.08
N GLY A 315 13.70 -22.85 -2.29
CA GLY A 315 14.39 -23.92 -3.05
C GLY A 315 14.29 -25.32 -2.46
N PHE A 316 13.95 -25.43 -1.18
CA PHE A 316 13.90 -26.63 -0.38
C PHE A 316 12.78 -26.44 0.62
N TYR A 317 11.83 -27.37 0.60
CA TYR A 317 10.65 -27.39 1.45
C TYR A 317 11.03 -27.81 2.87
N GLU A 318 12.15 -27.32 3.40
CA GLU A 318 12.63 -27.67 4.73
C GLU A 318 13.26 -26.44 5.43
N PRO A 319 12.78 -26.07 6.64
CA PRO A 319 11.62 -26.66 7.30
C PRO A 319 10.31 -26.23 6.60
N PHE A 320 9.55 -27.17 5.99
CA PHE A 320 8.29 -26.86 5.30
C PHE A 320 7.30 -26.18 6.24
N TRP A 321 7.22 -26.64 7.49
CA TRP A 321 6.34 -26.06 8.49
C TRP A 321 6.61 -24.57 8.73
N LEU A 322 7.87 -24.12 8.68
CA LEU A 322 8.24 -22.73 8.89
C LEU A 322 7.84 -21.89 7.67
N LEU A 323 8.01 -22.46 6.47
CA LEU A 323 7.55 -21.87 5.21
C LEU A 323 6.02 -21.76 5.17
N ASP A 324 5.31 -22.77 5.68
CA ASP A 324 3.85 -22.79 5.75
C ASP A 324 3.34 -21.75 6.74
N VAL A 325 3.94 -21.65 7.93
CA VAL A 325 3.62 -20.59 8.90
C VAL A 325 3.80 -19.21 8.28
N ALA A 326 4.91 -18.99 7.54
CA ALA A 326 5.14 -17.72 6.88
C ALA A 326 4.10 -17.41 5.79
N ASN A 327 3.72 -18.40 4.97
CA ASN A 327 2.73 -18.21 3.92
C ASN A 327 1.30 -18.07 4.48
N VAL A 328 0.94 -18.77 5.56
CA VAL A 328 -0.31 -18.56 6.30
C VAL A 328 -0.35 -17.15 6.86
N ALA A 329 0.75 -16.68 7.46
CA ALA A 329 0.86 -15.31 7.95
C ALA A 329 0.68 -14.28 6.82
N ILE A 330 1.24 -14.50 5.62
CA ILE A 330 0.93 -13.65 4.45
C ILE A 330 -0.56 -13.63 4.17
N VAL A 331 -1.21 -14.79 4.06
CA VAL A 331 -2.64 -14.86 3.72
C VAL A 331 -3.48 -14.09 4.74
N VAL A 332 -3.24 -14.31 6.04
CA VAL A 332 -3.96 -13.61 7.12
C VAL A 332 -3.67 -12.11 7.10
N HIS A 333 -2.42 -11.70 6.87
CA HIS A 333 -2.05 -10.29 6.70
C HIS A 333 -2.83 -9.64 5.56
N LEU A 334 -2.89 -10.31 4.41
CA LEU A 334 -3.53 -9.76 3.21
C LEU A 334 -5.04 -9.65 3.36
N VAL A 335 -5.71 -10.52 4.14
CA VAL A 335 -7.13 -10.34 4.47
C VAL A 335 -7.37 -9.01 5.19
N GLY A 336 -6.57 -8.73 6.23
CA GLY A 336 -6.72 -7.47 6.96
C GLY A 336 -6.30 -6.25 6.15
N ALA A 337 -5.19 -6.34 5.43
CA ALA A 337 -4.73 -5.27 4.55
C ALA A 337 -5.76 -4.96 3.45
N TYR A 338 -6.38 -5.98 2.83
CA TYR A 338 -7.40 -5.79 1.81
C TYR A 338 -8.55 -4.92 2.33
N GLN A 339 -9.02 -5.16 3.55
CA GLN A 339 -10.07 -4.34 4.16
C GLN A 339 -9.60 -2.89 4.39
N VAL A 340 -8.39 -2.67 4.91
CA VAL A 340 -7.85 -1.32 5.12
C VAL A 340 -7.84 -0.49 3.82
N PHE A 341 -7.49 -1.11 2.69
CA PHE A 341 -7.39 -0.43 1.40
C PHE A 341 -8.72 -0.35 0.64
N CYS A 342 -9.65 -1.29 0.81
CA CYS A 342 -10.93 -1.29 0.08
C CYS A 342 -12.04 -0.47 0.78
N GLN A 343 -12.01 -0.35 2.11
CA GLN A 343 -13.03 0.41 2.85
C GLN A 343 -13.18 1.87 2.39
N PRO A 344 -12.10 2.63 2.07
CA PRO A 344 -12.23 3.97 1.49
C PRO A 344 -13.01 4.00 0.16
N ILE A 345 -12.84 2.97 -0.70
CA ILE A 345 -13.60 2.85 -1.95
C ILE A 345 -15.09 2.61 -1.64
N PHE A 346 -15.37 1.67 -0.73
CA PHE A 346 -16.75 1.34 -0.35
C PHE A 346 -17.48 2.53 0.24
N ALA A 347 -16.85 3.21 1.21
CA ALA A 347 -17.40 4.41 1.83
C ALA A 347 -17.65 5.52 0.81
N PHE A 348 -16.75 5.72 -0.16
CA PHE A 348 -16.93 6.71 -1.21
C PHE A 348 -18.15 6.41 -2.08
N VAL A 349 -18.24 5.20 -2.63
CA VAL A 349 -19.33 4.79 -3.53
C VAL A 349 -20.67 4.78 -2.79
N GLU A 350 -20.70 4.30 -1.56
CA GLU A 350 -21.91 4.25 -0.74
C GLU A 350 -22.44 5.63 -0.38
N ARG A 351 -21.57 6.55 0.06
CA ARG A 351 -21.96 7.94 0.34
C ARG A 351 -22.43 8.66 -0.92
N TRP A 352 -21.74 8.43 -2.03
CA TRP A 352 -22.15 9.01 -3.32
C TRP A 352 -23.52 8.47 -3.75
N ALA A 353 -23.75 7.17 -3.68
CA ALA A 353 -25.01 6.54 -4.05
C ALA A 353 -26.17 7.03 -3.15
N ALA A 354 -25.93 7.13 -1.84
CA ALA A 354 -26.90 7.64 -0.88
C ALA A 354 -27.28 9.11 -1.15
N ALA A 355 -26.32 9.93 -1.57
CA ALA A 355 -26.56 11.33 -1.93
C ALA A 355 -27.24 11.49 -3.30
N ALA A 356 -26.90 10.63 -4.27
CA ALA A 356 -27.44 10.69 -5.63
C ALA A 356 -28.87 10.15 -5.72
N TRP A 357 -29.19 9.12 -4.91
CA TRP A 357 -30.48 8.43 -4.93
C TRP A 357 -31.07 8.22 -3.52
N PRO A 358 -31.41 9.31 -2.80
CA PRO A 358 -31.92 9.21 -1.43
C PRO A 358 -33.23 8.41 -1.33
N ASP A 359 -34.10 8.51 -2.34
CA ASP A 359 -35.42 7.86 -2.35
C ASP A 359 -35.40 6.40 -2.83
N SER A 360 -34.24 5.89 -3.25
CA SER A 360 -34.13 4.52 -3.76
C SER A 360 -34.17 3.50 -2.63
N ALA A 361 -35.24 2.71 -2.57
CA ALA A 361 -35.37 1.62 -1.60
C ALA A 361 -34.26 0.56 -1.71
N PHE A 362 -33.51 0.48 -2.82
CA PHE A 362 -32.33 -0.39 -2.91
C PHE A 362 -31.13 0.17 -2.15
N VAL A 363 -30.94 1.50 -2.19
CA VAL A 363 -29.80 2.21 -1.58
C VAL A 363 -30.07 2.52 -0.11
N SER A 364 -31.26 3.01 0.23
CA SER A 364 -31.59 3.52 1.56
C SER A 364 -32.17 2.48 2.51
N ARG A 365 -32.64 1.32 2.02
CA ARG A 365 -33.23 0.29 2.89
C ARG A 365 -32.16 -0.57 3.53
N GLU A 366 -32.12 -0.53 4.86
CA GLU A 366 -31.35 -1.46 5.68
C GLU A 366 -32.27 -2.55 6.25
N LEU A 367 -31.92 -3.81 6.01
CA LEU A 367 -32.53 -4.98 6.61
C LEU A 367 -31.78 -5.32 7.89
N ARG A 368 -32.42 -5.20 9.05
CA ARG A 368 -31.82 -5.61 10.32
C ARG A 368 -32.00 -7.12 10.50
N VAL A 369 -30.90 -7.86 10.52
CA VAL A 369 -30.85 -9.30 10.83
C VAL A 369 -30.00 -9.47 12.09
N GLY A 370 -30.66 -9.55 13.24
CA GLY A 370 -29.98 -9.57 14.55
C GLY A 370 -29.22 -8.26 14.81
N PRO A 371 -27.96 -8.30 15.28
CA PRO A 371 -27.15 -7.09 15.51
C PRO A 371 -26.64 -6.45 14.20
N PHE A 372 -26.87 -7.07 13.04
CA PHE A 372 -26.32 -6.61 11.76
C PHE A 372 -27.35 -5.84 10.93
N ALA A 373 -26.97 -4.66 10.45
CA ALA A 373 -27.73 -3.89 9.47
C ALA A 373 -27.21 -4.21 8.05
N LEU A 374 -27.96 -5.02 7.30
CA LEU A 374 -27.64 -5.44 5.94
C LEU A 374 -28.31 -4.49 4.94
N SER A 375 -27.51 -3.73 4.20
CA SER A 375 -28.00 -3.00 3.02
C SER A 375 -27.85 -3.88 1.79
N VAL A 376 -28.93 -4.02 1.01
CA VAL A 376 -28.90 -4.81 -0.24
C VAL A 376 -27.92 -4.17 -1.24
N PHE A 377 -27.84 -2.84 -1.28
CA PHE A 377 -26.85 -2.11 -2.06
C PHE A 377 -25.42 -2.45 -1.62
N ARG A 378 -25.10 -2.35 -0.32
CA ARG A 378 -23.76 -2.66 0.20
C ARG A 378 -23.36 -4.10 -0.16
N LEU A 379 -24.24 -5.06 0.11
CA LEU A 379 -23.99 -6.46 -0.20
C LEU A 379 -23.71 -6.67 -1.69
N THR A 380 -24.55 -6.10 -2.56
CA THR A 380 -24.45 -6.30 -4.02
C THR A 380 -23.19 -5.66 -4.57
N TRP A 381 -22.96 -4.37 -4.27
CA TRP A 381 -21.83 -3.62 -4.83
C TRP A 381 -20.49 -4.11 -4.29
N ARG A 382 -20.35 -4.32 -2.98
CA ARG A 382 -19.08 -4.82 -2.41
C ARG A 382 -18.74 -6.21 -2.93
N THR A 383 -19.74 -7.09 -3.09
CA THR A 383 -19.54 -8.40 -3.73
C THR A 383 -19.11 -8.25 -5.18
N ALA A 384 -19.80 -7.41 -5.96
CA ALA A 384 -19.44 -7.16 -7.37
C ALA A 384 -18.00 -6.62 -7.51
N PHE A 385 -17.58 -5.72 -6.61
CA PHE A 385 -16.22 -5.20 -6.55
C PHE A 385 -15.20 -6.31 -6.30
N VAL A 386 -15.41 -7.17 -5.29
CA VAL A 386 -14.51 -8.28 -4.97
C VAL A 386 -14.46 -9.30 -6.12
N CYS A 387 -15.60 -9.61 -6.75
CA CYS A 387 -15.63 -10.47 -7.93
C CYS A 387 -14.81 -9.86 -9.08
N LEU A 388 -14.95 -8.56 -9.33
CA LEU A 388 -14.23 -7.86 -10.39
C LEU A 388 -12.71 -7.88 -10.16
N THR A 389 -12.25 -7.55 -8.96
CA THR A 389 -10.82 -7.59 -8.62
C THR A 389 -10.26 -9.02 -8.67
N THR A 390 -11.04 -10.01 -8.25
CA THR A 390 -10.65 -11.43 -8.34
C THR A 390 -10.52 -11.89 -9.79
N VAL A 391 -11.48 -11.56 -10.66
CA VAL A 391 -11.40 -11.89 -12.09
C VAL A 391 -10.20 -11.19 -12.75
N ALA A 392 -9.96 -9.91 -12.42
CA ALA A 392 -8.79 -9.20 -12.91
C ALA A 392 -7.47 -9.87 -12.46
N ALA A 393 -7.39 -10.33 -11.21
CA ALA A 393 -6.24 -11.09 -10.71
C ALA A 393 -6.02 -12.42 -11.46
N MET A 394 -7.10 -13.12 -11.85
CA MET A 394 -7.02 -14.35 -12.64
C MET A 394 -6.54 -14.11 -14.08
N LEU A 395 -6.87 -12.94 -14.65
CA LEU A 395 -6.44 -12.54 -15.99
C LEU A 395 -4.96 -12.12 -16.02
N LEU A 396 -4.45 -11.53 -14.93
CA LEU A 396 -3.10 -10.98 -14.83
C LEU A 396 -2.39 -11.42 -13.54
N PRO A 397 -2.05 -12.71 -13.35
CA PRO A 397 -1.50 -13.23 -12.09
C PRO A 397 -0.01 -12.94 -11.90
N PHE A 398 0.49 -11.79 -12.36
CA PHE A 398 1.91 -11.41 -12.34
C PHE A 398 2.17 -10.43 -11.20
N PHE A 399 2.54 -10.96 -10.03
CA PHE A 399 2.68 -10.15 -8.81
C PHE A 399 3.68 -9.00 -8.97
N GLY A 400 4.90 -9.29 -9.45
CA GLY A 400 5.95 -8.29 -9.65
C GLY A 400 5.53 -7.18 -10.61
N ASP A 401 4.91 -7.55 -11.73
CA ASP A 401 4.49 -6.57 -12.74
C ASP A 401 3.34 -5.67 -12.25
N VAL A 402 2.34 -6.26 -11.56
CA VAL A 402 1.20 -5.51 -11.01
C VAL A 402 1.68 -4.53 -9.93
N VAL A 403 2.52 -5.02 -9.00
CA VAL A 403 3.07 -4.19 -7.93
C VAL A 403 3.99 -3.09 -8.48
N GLY A 404 4.83 -3.43 -9.48
CA GLY A 404 5.68 -2.49 -10.17
C GLY A 404 4.90 -1.36 -10.84
N LEU A 405 3.81 -1.70 -11.52
CA LEU A 405 2.93 -0.73 -12.18
C LEU A 405 2.22 0.17 -11.15
N LEU A 406 1.72 -0.40 -10.06
CA LEU A 406 1.07 0.37 -8.99
C LEU A 406 2.02 1.35 -8.33
N GLY A 407 3.24 0.89 -8.01
CA GLY A 407 4.29 1.76 -7.50
C GLY A 407 4.60 2.89 -8.48
N ALA A 408 4.80 2.58 -9.76
CA ALA A 408 5.11 3.57 -10.78
C ALA A 408 4.00 4.63 -10.96
N VAL A 409 2.74 4.21 -11.04
CA VAL A 409 1.61 5.10 -11.30
C VAL A 409 1.25 5.95 -10.07
N SER A 410 1.41 5.41 -8.86
CA SER A 410 1.07 6.12 -7.63
C SER A 410 2.20 7.01 -7.09
N PHE A 411 3.47 6.63 -7.31
CA PHE A 411 4.62 7.29 -6.70
C PHE A 411 4.75 8.77 -7.07
N TRP A 412 4.89 9.11 -8.35
CA TRP A 412 5.01 10.53 -8.70
C TRP A 412 3.81 11.38 -8.25
N PRO A 413 2.55 11.05 -8.61
CA PRO A 413 1.45 11.95 -8.29
C PRO A 413 1.18 12.05 -6.79
N LEU A 414 1.08 10.91 -6.08
CA LEU A 414 0.60 10.87 -4.70
C LEU A 414 1.71 11.01 -3.66
N THR A 415 2.92 10.53 -3.96
CA THR A 415 4.04 10.57 -3.02
C THR A 415 4.92 11.80 -3.21
N VAL A 416 4.98 12.38 -4.42
CA VAL A 416 5.91 13.46 -4.74
C VAL A 416 5.20 14.75 -5.14
N TYR A 417 4.44 14.73 -6.22
CA TYR A 417 3.84 15.92 -6.85
C TYR A 417 2.87 16.64 -5.92
N PHE A 418 1.83 15.96 -5.44
CA PHE A 418 0.82 16.60 -4.59
C PHE A 418 1.42 17.12 -3.27
N PRO A 419 2.26 16.37 -2.53
CA PRO A 419 2.93 16.90 -1.34
C PRO A 419 3.75 18.16 -1.62
N ILE A 420 4.53 18.19 -2.71
CA ILE A 420 5.34 19.34 -3.09
C ILE A 420 4.46 20.54 -3.46
N GLU A 421 3.43 20.34 -4.28
CA GLU A 421 2.55 21.41 -4.74
C GLU A 421 1.72 21.99 -3.59
N MET A 422 1.18 21.14 -2.72
CA MET A 422 0.48 21.59 -1.51
C MET A 422 1.41 22.41 -0.62
N TYR A 423 2.65 21.94 -0.43
CA TYR A 423 3.65 22.64 0.37
C TYR A 423 3.98 24.02 -0.22
N VAL A 424 4.23 24.10 -1.53
CA VAL A 424 4.54 25.35 -2.23
C VAL A 424 3.42 26.38 -2.06
N VAL A 425 2.17 25.95 -2.19
CA VAL A 425 1.00 26.84 -2.05
C VAL A 425 0.79 27.25 -0.60
N GLN A 426 0.72 26.31 0.34
CA GLN A 426 0.45 26.61 1.75
C GLN A 426 1.56 27.43 2.41
N ARG A 427 2.83 27.20 2.04
CA ARG A 427 3.97 27.94 2.61
C ARG A 427 4.38 29.17 1.80
N GLY A 428 3.65 29.50 0.74
CA GLY A 428 3.94 30.66 -0.10
C GLY A 428 5.36 30.65 -0.67
N VAL A 429 5.87 29.47 -1.07
CA VAL A 429 7.24 29.35 -1.57
C VAL A 429 7.36 30.14 -2.87
N ARG A 430 8.15 31.22 -2.85
CA ARG A 430 8.31 32.14 -3.99
C ARG A 430 8.78 31.41 -5.24
N ARG A 431 8.01 31.53 -6.33
CA ARG A 431 8.37 30.98 -7.66
C ARG A 431 9.73 31.51 -8.10
N GLY A 432 10.56 30.63 -8.66
CA GLY A 432 11.92 30.94 -9.09
C GLY A 432 12.95 31.05 -7.96
N SER A 433 12.56 30.95 -6.68
CA SER A 433 13.54 30.79 -5.59
C SER A 433 14.29 29.46 -5.72
N THR A 434 15.50 29.37 -5.17
CA THR A 434 16.29 28.13 -5.15
C THR A 434 15.48 26.96 -4.61
N ARG A 435 14.73 27.19 -3.52
CA ARG A 435 13.86 26.17 -2.92
C ARG A 435 12.78 25.70 -3.89
N TRP A 436 12.09 26.62 -4.56
CA TRP A 436 11.07 26.28 -5.55
C TRP A 436 11.67 25.48 -6.70
N VAL A 437 12.82 25.90 -7.23
CA VAL A 437 13.52 25.20 -8.32
C VAL A 437 13.92 23.78 -7.90
N CYS A 438 14.52 23.61 -6.72
CA CYS A 438 14.88 22.28 -6.20
C CYS A 438 13.68 21.36 -6.05
N LEU A 439 12.54 21.87 -5.54
CA LEU A 439 11.31 21.11 -5.40
C LEU A 439 10.74 20.67 -6.76
N GLN A 440 10.75 21.56 -7.76
CA GLN A 440 10.26 21.24 -9.10
C GLN A 440 11.21 20.27 -9.83
N LEU A 441 12.53 20.41 -9.66
CA LEU A 441 13.51 19.46 -10.20
C LEU A 441 13.36 18.07 -9.58
N LEU A 442 13.15 17.98 -8.27
CA LEU A 442 12.85 16.70 -7.60
C LEU A 442 11.58 16.07 -8.16
N SER A 443 10.50 16.85 -8.27
CA SER A 443 9.23 16.40 -8.86
C SER A 443 9.40 15.90 -10.29
N ALA A 444 10.13 16.64 -11.13
CA ALA A 444 10.39 16.27 -12.52
C ALA A 444 11.25 15.01 -12.64
N ALA A 445 12.28 14.86 -11.80
CA ALA A 445 13.10 13.65 -11.77
C ALA A 445 12.27 12.41 -11.38
N CYS A 446 11.45 12.52 -10.33
CA CYS A 446 10.55 11.45 -9.92
C CYS A 446 9.47 11.12 -10.97
N LEU A 447 9.02 12.10 -11.75
CA LEU A 447 8.11 11.86 -12.88
C LEU A 447 8.78 10.98 -13.93
N LEU A 448 10.02 11.31 -14.32
CA LEU A 448 10.76 10.52 -15.31
C LEU A 448 10.97 9.09 -14.83
N VAL A 449 11.35 8.89 -13.56
CA VAL A 449 11.48 7.56 -12.96
C VAL A 449 10.15 6.81 -12.98
N SER A 450 9.05 7.47 -12.66
CA SER A 450 7.71 6.85 -12.64
C SER A 450 7.24 6.45 -14.04
N VAL A 451 7.43 7.30 -15.05
CA VAL A 451 7.10 6.99 -16.45
C VAL A 451 7.95 5.82 -16.96
N ALA A 452 9.24 5.81 -16.66
CA ALA A 452 10.14 4.73 -17.04
C ALA A 452 9.75 3.40 -16.36
N ALA A 453 9.46 3.43 -15.06
CA ALA A 453 9.03 2.26 -14.29
C ALA A 453 7.69 1.69 -14.77
N ALA A 454 6.73 2.57 -15.13
CA ALA A 454 5.47 2.17 -15.73
C ALA A 454 5.70 1.49 -17.10
N GLY A 455 6.58 2.06 -17.93
CA GLY A 455 6.98 1.47 -19.21
C GLY A 455 7.59 0.07 -19.05
N GLY A 456 8.51 -0.11 -18.08
CA GLY A 456 9.09 -1.42 -17.77
C GLY A 456 8.04 -2.44 -17.32
N SER A 457 7.16 -2.05 -16.39
CA SER A 457 6.09 -2.92 -15.88
C SER A 457 5.12 -3.34 -17.00
N ILE A 458 4.69 -2.40 -17.85
CA ILE A 458 3.79 -2.69 -18.98
C ILE A 458 4.46 -3.62 -20.00
N ALA A 459 5.74 -3.39 -20.31
CA ALA A 459 6.47 -4.25 -21.24
C ALA A 459 6.56 -5.70 -20.72
N ASP A 460 6.86 -5.88 -19.44
CA ASP A 460 6.91 -7.20 -18.81
C ASP A 460 5.52 -7.88 -18.80
N VAL A 461 4.43 -7.16 -18.49
CA VAL A 461 3.06 -7.70 -18.61
C VAL A 461 2.76 -8.19 -20.03
N ILE A 462 3.10 -7.38 -21.04
CA ILE A 462 2.87 -7.74 -22.45
C ILE A 462 3.65 -9.00 -22.81
N ASP A 463 4.90 -9.11 -22.37
CA ASP A 463 5.72 -10.29 -22.61
C ASP A 463 5.16 -11.53 -21.88
N ALA A 464 4.69 -11.38 -20.64
CA ALA A 464 4.09 -12.47 -19.87
C ALA A 464 2.78 -12.97 -20.51
N LEU A 465 1.96 -12.07 -21.05
CA LEU A 465 0.71 -12.39 -21.74
C LEU A 465 0.89 -13.17 -23.05
N LYS A 466 2.07 -13.12 -23.69
CA LYS A 466 2.34 -13.92 -24.91
C LYS A 466 2.32 -15.42 -24.64
N VAL A 467 2.66 -15.83 -23.41
CA VAL A 467 2.78 -17.24 -23.03
C VAL A 467 1.65 -17.67 -22.09
N TYR A 468 1.09 -16.73 -21.32
CA TYR A 468 0.02 -17.03 -20.39
C TYR A 468 -1.34 -17.23 -21.09
N ARG A 469 -2.01 -18.34 -20.74
CA ARG A 469 -3.39 -18.61 -21.16
C ARG A 469 -4.32 -18.51 -19.95
N PRO A 470 -5.14 -17.45 -19.83
CA PRO A 470 -6.06 -17.31 -18.72
C PRO A 470 -6.99 -18.52 -18.64
N PHE A 471 -7.27 -18.98 -17.40
CA PHE A 471 -8.18 -20.08 -17.11
C PHE A 471 -7.82 -21.46 -17.69
N SER A 472 -6.62 -21.64 -18.26
CA SER A 472 -6.13 -22.99 -18.58
C SER A 472 -5.61 -23.67 -17.32
N GLY A 473 -6.17 -24.85 -16.99
CA GLY A 473 -5.87 -25.62 -15.78
C GLY A 473 -4.51 -26.29 -15.75
#